data_AF-A0A1E5GUV8-F1
#
_entry.id   AF-A0A1E5GUV8-F1
#
_cell.length_a   1.000
_cell.length_b   1.000
_cell.length_c   1.000
_cell.angle_alpha   90.00
_cell.angle_beta   90.00
_cell.angle_gamma   90.00
#
_symmetry.space_group_name_H-M   'P 1'
#
loop_
_entity.id
_entity.type
_entity.pdbx_description
1 polymer ?
#
loop_
_entity_poly.entity_id
_entity_poly.type
_entity_poly.pdbx_seq_one_letter_code
_entity_poly.pdbx_strand_id
1 'polypeptide(L)'
;MNVQEKELKINQQLRQVAMEQENICREIRELEELEADYFSIHQQEQRYYQELIENNQGSRYISHFIELDEEAKSFHQYERQRLEDIAERLVKEEFNLRNKEEALYIERKQLFVDEEQEDA
;
A
#
# COMPACT_ATOMS: atom_id res chain seq x y z
N MET A 1 -8.56 -37.66 6.91
CA MET A 1 -8.57 -36.45 7.76
C MET A 1 -10.01 -36.23 8.17
N ASN A 2 -10.30 -36.32 9.48
CA ASN A 2 -11.64 -36.10 10.02
C ASN A 2 -12.07 -34.64 9.76
N VAL A 3 -13.36 -34.38 9.63
CA VAL A 3 -13.93 -33.03 9.46
C VAL A 3 -13.42 -32.08 10.54
N GLN A 4 -13.27 -32.53 11.79
CA GLN A 4 -12.67 -31.71 12.86
C GLN A 4 -11.22 -31.28 12.56
N GLU A 5 -10.42 -32.15 11.95
CA GLU A 5 -9.03 -31.81 11.56
C GLU A 5 -9.02 -30.86 10.35
N LYS A 6 -9.96 -31.02 9.41
CA LYS A 6 -10.16 -30.10 8.27
C LYS A 6 -10.59 -28.72 8.74
N GLU A 7 -11.58 -28.65 9.62
CA GLU A 7 -12.06 -27.39 10.18
C GLU A 7 -10.97 -26.69 10.99
N LEU A 8 -10.21 -27.42 11.81
CA LEU A 8 -9.09 -26.86 12.58
C LEU A 8 -8.06 -26.22 11.63
N LYS A 9 -7.72 -26.89 10.53
CA LYS A 9 -6.76 -26.38 9.55
C LYS A 9 -7.29 -25.12 8.85
N ILE A 10 -8.55 -25.11 8.43
CA ILE A 10 -9.15 -23.92 7.80
C ILE A 10 -9.19 -22.75 8.80
N ASN A 11 -9.55 -22.99 10.06
CA ASN A 11 -9.56 -21.96 11.09
C ASN A 11 -8.15 -21.40 11.37
N GLN A 12 -7.11 -22.23 11.32
CA GLN A 12 -5.72 -21.78 11.42
C GLN A 12 -5.35 -20.88 10.22
N GLN A 13 -5.74 -21.26 9.01
CA GLN A 13 -5.49 -20.48 7.81
C GLN A 13 -6.25 -19.14 7.82
N LEU A 14 -7.51 -19.13 8.28
CA LEU A 14 -8.29 -17.89 8.45
C LEU A 14 -7.62 -16.93 9.44
N ARG A 15 -7.10 -17.43 10.57
CA ARG A 15 -6.34 -16.61 11.52
C ARG A 15 -5.07 -16.03 10.90
N GLN A 16 -4.36 -16.82 10.10
CA GLN A 16 -3.18 -16.35 9.40
C GLN A 16 -3.54 -15.25 8.40
N VAL A 17 -4.58 -15.45 7.58
CA VAL A 17 -5.05 -14.45 6.61
C VAL A 17 -5.47 -13.16 7.32
N ALA A 18 -6.17 -13.24 8.45
CA ALA A 18 -6.56 -12.06 9.22
C ALA A 18 -5.34 -11.26 9.72
N MET A 19 -4.30 -11.94 10.21
CA MET A 19 -3.05 -11.26 10.62
C MET A 19 -2.32 -10.63 9.43
N GLU A 20 -2.27 -11.32 8.28
CA GLU A 20 -1.67 -10.81 7.04
C GLU A 20 -2.42 -9.56 6.54
N GLN A 21 -3.76 -9.59 6.54
CA GLN A 21 -4.60 -8.45 6.17
C GLN A 21 -4.38 -7.26 7.11
N GLU A 22 -4.33 -7.48 8.43
CA GLU A 22 -4.09 -6.42 9.42
C GLU A 22 -2.73 -5.73 9.16
N ASN A 23 -1.69 -6.51 8.88
CA ASN A 23 -0.36 -5.97 8.58
C ASN A 23 -0.36 -5.15 7.30
N ILE A 24 -0.98 -5.63 6.22
CA ILE A 24 -1.07 -4.88 4.95
C ILE A 24 -1.89 -3.61 5.13
N CYS A 25 -3.01 -3.67 5.86
CA CYS A 25 -3.82 -2.49 6.14
C CYS A 25 -3.06 -1.44 6.95
N ARG A 26 -2.16 -1.88 7.83
CA ARG A 26 -1.27 -0.97 8.58
C ARG A 26 -0.24 -0.35 7.65
N GLU A 27 0.42 -1.15 6.82
CA GLU A 27 1.42 -0.67 5.86
C GLU A 27 0.83 0.33 4.87
N ILE A 28 -0.40 0.11 4.38
CA ILE A 28 -1.12 1.06 3.53
C ILE A 28 -1.32 2.39 4.24
N ARG A 29 -1.75 2.39 5.52
CA ARG A 29 -1.94 3.64 6.28
C ARG A 29 -0.63 4.38 6.52
N GLU A 30 0.43 3.65 6.85
CA GLU A 30 1.76 4.23 7.01
C GLU A 30 2.27 4.85 5.69
N LEU A 31 1.95 4.23 4.55
CA LEU A 31 2.26 4.76 3.23
C LEU A 31 1.45 6.02 2.91
N GLU A 32 0.15 6.06 3.23
CA GLU A 32 -0.72 7.24 3.07
C GLU A 32 -0.22 8.43 3.92
N GLU A 33 0.20 8.17 5.16
CA GLU A 33 0.80 9.19 6.03
C GLU A 33 2.12 9.71 5.43
N LEU A 34 2.99 8.80 4.96
CA LEU A 34 4.26 9.17 4.34
C LEU A 34 4.06 9.99 3.05
N GLU A 35 3.08 9.63 2.22
CA GLU A 35 2.72 10.38 1.02
C GLU A 35 2.24 11.80 1.35
N ALA A 36 1.45 11.95 2.40
CA ALA A 36 0.97 13.25 2.86
C ALA A 36 2.12 14.16 3.35
N ASP A 37 3.01 13.61 4.19
CA ASP A 37 4.20 14.31 4.67
C ASP A 37 5.11 14.71 3.51
N TYR A 38 5.34 13.78 2.59
CA TYR A 38 6.17 14.00 1.42
C TYR A 38 5.61 15.10 0.51
N PHE A 39 4.30 15.08 0.26
CA PHE A 39 3.62 16.11 -0.52
C PHE A 39 3.75 17.50 0.14
N SER A 40 3.66 17.57 1.46
CA SER A 40 3.88 18.81 2.20
C SER A 40 5.31 19.33 2.02
N ILE A 41 6.32 18.47 2.12
CA ILE A 41 7.73 18.84 1.91
C ILE A 41 7.95 19.33 0.49
N HIS A 42 7.46 18.58 -0.51
CA HIS A 42 7.57 18.96 -1.92
C HIS A 42 6.99 20.35 -2.20
N GLN A 43 5.82 20.67 -1.64
CA GLN A 43 5.23 22.01 -1.81
C GLN A 43 6.09 23.12 -1.19
N GLN A 44 6.69 22.87 -0.02
CA GLN A 44 7.56 23.85 0.63
C GLN A 44 8.83 24.08 -0.19
N GLU A 45 9.44 23.01 -0.68
CA GLU A 45 10.65 23.06 -1.51
C GLU A 45 10.39 23.79 -2.84
N GLN A 46 9.26 23.51 -3.50
CA GLN A 46 8.88 24.20 -4.72
C GLN A 46 8.68 25.71 -4.50
N ARG A 47 8.03 26.11 -3.40
CA ARG A 47 7.88 27.53 -3.04
C ARG A 47 9.23 28.18 -2.77
N TYR A 48 10.10 27.50 -2.03
CA TYR A 48 11.44 27.99 -1.72
C TYR A 48 12.25 28.28 -2.99
N TYR A 49 12.28 27.37 -3.95
CA TYR A 49 13.00 27.61 -5.21
C TYR A 49 12.35 28.71 -6.05
N GLN A 50 11.02 28.81 -6.10
CA GLN A 50 10.33 29.91 -6.76
C GLN A 50 10.72 31.27 -6.16
N GLU A 51 10.69 31.39 -4.83
CA GLU A 51 11.11 32.61 -4.14
C GLU A 51 12.59 32.93 -4.40
N LEU A 52 13.48 31.93 -4.43
CA LEU A 52 14.89 32.13 -4.78
C LEU A 52 15.05 32.65 -6.21
N ILE A 53 14.36 32.07 -7.18
CA ILE A 53 14.42 32.47 -8.59
C ILE A 53 13.89 33.90 -8.76
N GLU A 54 12.76 34.23 -8.16
CA GLU A 54 12.13 35.56 -8.21
C GLU A 54 13.02 36.63 -7.57
N ASN A 55 13.55 36.36 -6.37
CA ASN A 55 14.40 37.31 -5.66
C ASN A 55 15.78 37.52 -6.32
N ASN A 56 16.20 36.60 -7.20
CA ASN A 56 17.49 36.65 -7.89
C ASN A 56 17.33 36.95 -9.39
N GLN A 57 16.23 37.56 -9.82
CA GLN A 57 16.07 38.00 -11.21
C GLN A 57 17.22 38.92 -11.65
N GLY A 58 17.85 38.58 -12.78
CA GLY A 58 19.02 39.31 -13.30
C GLY A 58 20.35 38.97 -12.60
N SER A 59 20.33 38.12 -11.58
CA SER A 59 21.55 37.56 -10.98
C SER A 59 22.22 36.56 -11.92
N ARG A 60 23.54 36.50 -11.89
CA ARG A 60 24.33 35.46 -12.59
C ARG A 60 24.03 34.04 -12.11
N TYR A 61 23.39 33.90 -10.95
CA TYR A 61 23.06 32.61 -10.33
C TYR A 61 21.65 32.12 -10.65
N ILE A 62 20.85 32.89 -11.39
CA ILE A 62 19.45 32.51 -11.66
C ILE A 62 19.33 31.15 -12.36
N SER A 63 20.22 30.86 -13.32
CA SER A 63 20.25 29.57 -14.02
C SER A 63 20.53 28.41 -13.07
N HIS A 64 21.40 28.61 -12.08
CA HIS A 64 21.68 27.57 -11.09
C HIS A 64 20.47 27.26 -10.20
N PHE A 65 19.68 28.27 -9.81
CA PHE A 65 18.46 28.03 -9.03
C PHE A 65 17.36 27.35 -9.85
N ILE A 66 17.29 27.64 -11.16
CA ILE A 66 16.39 26.93 -12.09
C ILE A 66 16.81 25.45 -12.20
N GLU A 67 18.10 25.16 -12.35
CA GLU A 67 18.62 23.80 -12.40
C GLU A 67 18.29 23.01 -11.13
N LEU A 68 18.43 23.62 -9.94
CA LEU A 68 18.06 22.99 -8.67
C LEU A 68 16.55 22.70 -8.56
N ASP A 69 15.69 23.61 -9.02
CA ASP A 69 14.23 23.39 -9.07
C ASP A 69 13.87 22.23 -10.01
N GLU A 70 14.53 22.13 -11.16
CA GLU A 70 14.35 21.03 -12.12
C GLU A 70 14.84 19.69 -11.56
N GLU A 71 16.01 19.66 -10.92
CA GLU A 71 16.55 18.47 -10.25
C GLU A 71 15.62 17.98 -9.14
N ALA A 72 15.16 18.88 -8.28
CA ALA A 72 14.19 18.58 -7.23
C ALA A 72 12.90 17.98 -7.83
N LYS A 73 12.32 18.62 -8.86
CA LYS A 73 11.13 18.09 -9.56
C LYS A 73 11.33 16.69 -10.11
N SER A 74 12.48 16.42 -10.72
CA SER A 74 12.82 15.08 -11.24
C SER A 74 12.87 14.05 -10.13
N PHE A 75 13.55 14.37 -9.02
CA PHE A 75 13.58 13.52 -7.83
C PHE A 75 12.17 13.26 -7.29
N HIS A 76 11.32 14.28 -7.26
CA HIS A 76 9.96 14.13 -6.75
C HIS A 76 9.07 13.26 -7.63
N GLN A 77 9.22 13.34 -8.94
CA GLN A 77 8.52 12.45 -9.87
C GLN A 77 8.94 11.00 -9.68
N TYR A 78 10.24 10.76 -9.52
CA TYR A 78 10.77 9.42 -9.26
C TYR A 78 10.19 8.82 -7.96
N GLU A 79 10.26 9.57 -6.86
CA GLU A 79 9.81 9.06 -5.57
C GLU A 79 8.28 8.86 -5.55
N ARG A 80 7.52 9.74 -6.20
CA ARG A 80 6.07 9.57 -6.34
C ARG A 80 5.73 8.28 -7.08
N GLN A 81 6.40 7.99 -8.20
CA GLN A 81 6.18 6.74 -8.93
C GLN A 81 6.53 5.54 -8.05
N ARG A 82 7.63 5.61 -7.30
CA ARG A 82 8.04 4.55 -6.38
C ARG A 82 6.98 4.29 -5.29
N LEU A 83 6.41 5.33 -4.70
CA LEU A 83 5.33 5.19 -3.70
C LEU A 83 4.06 4.60 -4.32
N GLU A 84 3.69 5.05 -5.52
CA GLU A 84 2.54 4.53 -6.27
C GLU A 84 2.70 3.02 -6.59
N ASP A 85 3.89 2.59 -7.02
CA ASP A 85 4.19 1.18 -7.28
C ASP A 85 4.06 0.31 -6.01
N ILE A 86 4.47 0.84 -4.86
CA ILE A 86 4.33 0.17 -3.56
C ILE A 86 2.85 0.08 -3.17
N ALA A 87 2.11 1.18 -3.32
CA ALA A 87 0.68 1.23 -3.02
C ALA A 87 -0.10 0.22 -3.86
N GLU A 88 0.16 0.16 -5.18
CA GLU A 88 -0.51 -0.79 -6.08
C GLU A 88 -0.24 -2.24 -5.66
N ARG A 89 1.02 -2.56 -5.31
CA ARG A 89 1.38 -3.89 -4.81
C ARG A 89 0.59 -4.25 -3.55
N LEU A 90 0.56 -3.37 -2.56
CA LEU A 90 -0.12 -3.63 -1.28
C LEU A 90 -1.63 -3.79 -1.46
N VAL A 91 -2.26 -2.93 -2.27
CA VAL A 91 -3.69 -3.05 -2.58
C VAL A 91 -4.00 -4.38 -3.29
N LYS A 92 -3.14 -4.81 -4.21
CA LYS A 92 -3.28 -6.10 -4.88
C LYS A 92 -3.13 -7.28 -3.93
N GLU A 93 -2.17 -7.22 -3.01
CA GLU A 93 -1.98 -8.25 -1.99
C GLU A 93 -3.19 -8.32 -1.03
N GLU A 94 -3.70 -7.17 -0.60
CA GLU A 94 -4.92 -7.08 0.23
C GLU A 94 -6.12 -7.73 -0.46
N PHE A 95 -6.34 -7.41 -1.74
CA PHE A 95 -7.38 -8.01 -2.56
C PHE A 95 -7.24 -9.53 -2.66
N ASN A 96 -6.03 -10.03 -2.88
CA ASN A 96 -5.77 -11.46 -2.94
C ASN A 96 -6.04 -12.16 -1.60
N LEU A 97 -5.70 -11.52 -0.48
CA LEU A 97 -5.99 -12.06 0.86
C LEU A 97 -7.50 -12.11 1.13
N ARG A 98 -8.28 -11.11 0.71
CA ARG A 98 -9.75 -11.15 0.80
C ARG A 98 -10.34 -12.31 0.00
N ASN A 99 -9.86 -12.52 -1.23
CA ASN A 99 -10.33 -13.65 -2.04
C ASN A 99 -9.98 -15.00 -1.40
N LYS A 100 -8.79 -15.11 -0.79
CA LYS A 100 -8.38 -16.30 -0.05
C LYS A 100 -9.23 -16.52 1.20
N GLU A 101 -9.56 -15.46 1.93
CA GLU A 101 -10.46 -15.52 3.08
C GLU A 101 -11.86 -16.03 2.67
N GLU A 102 -12.43 -15.48 1.60
CA GLU A 102 -13.73 -15.90 1.06
C GLU A 102 -13.71 -17.37 0.64
N ALA A 103 -12.66 -17.80 -0.06
CA ALA A 103 -12.48 -19.20 -0.44
C ALA A 103 -12.43 -20.15 0.77
N LEU A 104 -11.74 -19.75 1.84
CA LEU A 104 -11.67 -20.53 3.09
C LEU A 104 -13.03 -20.61 3.80
N TYR A 105 -13.83 -19.54 3.79
CA TYR A 105 -15.19 -19.58 4.32
C TYR A 105 -16.11 -20.50 3.51
N ILE A 106 -15.98 -20.49 2.18
CA ILE A 106 -16.73 -21.40 1.29
C ILE A 106 -16.33 -22.86 1.58
N GLU A 107 -15.03 -23.14 1.65
CA GLU A 107 -14.52 -24.49 1.97
C GLU A 107 -15.04 -24.96 3.34
N ARG A 108 -14.96 -24.09 4.36
CA ARG A 108 -15.48 -24.40 5.69
C ARG A 108 -16.97 -24.70 5.67
N LYS A 109 -17.76 -23.95 4.89
CA LYS A 109 -19.20 -24.18 4.77
C LYS A 109 -19.50 -25.53 4.11
N GLN A 110 -18.72 -25.92 3.10
CA GLN A 110 -18.89 -27.19 2.40
C GLN A 110 -18.60 -28.40 3.32
N LEU A 111 -17.62 -28.30 4.23
CA LEU A 111 -17.32 -29.36 5.19
C LEU A 111 -18.54 -29.86 5.98
N PHE A 112 -19.45 -28.95 6.34
CA PHE A 112 -20.63 -29.27 7.14
C PHE A 112 -21.85 -29.66 6.29
N VAL A 113 -21.89 -29.28 5.01
CA VAL A 113 -22.91 -29.74 4.07
C VAL A 113 -22.66 -31.21 3.68
N ASP A 114 -21.39 -31.61 3.60
CA ASP A 114 -21.01 -32.99 3.32
C ASP A 114 -21.26 -33.92 4.53
N GLU A 115 -21.09 -33.44 5.78
CA GLU A 115 -21.46 -34.19 6.99
C GLU A 115 -22.98 -34.47 7.08
N GLU A 116 -23.82 -33.49 6.74
CA GLU A 116 -25.28 -33.66 6.76
C GLU A 116 -25.80 -34.68 5.72
N GLN A 117 -24.99 -35.03 4.71
CA GLN A 117 -25.32 -36.05 3.71
C GLN A 117 -24.73 -37.44 4.02
N GLU A 118 -23.64 -37.51 4.79
CA GLU A 118 -23.07 -38.80 5.22
C GLU A 118 -23.81 -39.42 6.43
N ASP A 119 -24.52 -38.61 7.23
CA ASP A 119 -25.33 -39.04 8.38
C ASP A 119 -26.83 -39.29 8.05
N ALA A 120 -27.25 -39.17 6.78
CA ALA A 120 -28.63 -39.37 6.30
C ALA A 120 -28.81 -40.70 5.54
#